data_AF-Q63LE2-F1
#
_entry.id   AF-Q63LE2-F1
#
_cell.length_a   1.000
_cell.length_b   1.000
_cell.length_c   1.000
_cell.angle_alpha   90.00
_cell.angle_beta   90.00
_cell.angle_gamma   90.00
#
_symmetry.space_group_name_H-M   'P 1'
#
loop_
_entity.id
_entity.type
_entity.pdbx_description
1 polymer ?
#
loop_
_entity_poly.entity_id
_entity_poly.type
_entity_poly.pdbx_seq_one_letter_code
_entity_poly.pdbx_strand_id
1 'polypeptide(L)'
;MARPLYRIRQFAQSRVRGGKLFCVGACQVQQRVAGLFWLEIAYCSDRTGAEAAIRAAVIARRRARLKPRVLGLFDRDGQALGQ
;
A
#
# COMPACT_ATOMS: atom_id res chain seq x y z
N MET A 1 18.72 -9.91 1.63
CA MET A 1 17.47 -10.20 0.90
C MET A 1 16.61 -8.94 0.82
N ALA A 2 16.08 -8.59 -0.35
CA ALA A 2 15.18 -7.44 -0.50
C ALA A 2 13.84 -7.72 0.21
N ARG A 3 13.36 -6.79 1.06
CA ARG A 3 12.06 -6.93 1.72
C ARG A 3 10.94 -6.73 0.69
N PRO A 4 9.91 -7.60 0.63
CA PRO A 4 8.80 -7.41 -0.31
C PRO A 4 8.04 -6.11 0.00
N LEU A 5 7.80 -5.31 -1.05
CA LEU A 5 7.11 -4.01 -0.96
C LEU A 5 5.60 -4.14 -1.21
N TYR A 6 5.17 -5.14 -1.98
CA TYR A 6 3.77 -5.41 -2.29
C TYR A 6 3.46 -6.87 -2.00
N ARG A 7 2.20 -7.16 -1.68
CA ARG A 7 1.68 -8.53 -1.65
C ARG A 7 0.22 -8.56 -2.08
N ILE A 8 -0.17 -9.70 -2.65
CA ILE A 8 -1.55 -10.01 -2.98
C ILE A 8 -2.03 -11.07 -1.98
N ARG A 9 -3.21 -10.89 -1.40
CA ARG A 9 -3.88 -11.89 -0.56
C ARG A 9 -5.22 -12.23 -1.19
N GLN A 10 -5.61 -13.49 -1.20
CA GLN A 10 -6.99 -13.85 -1.50
C GLN A 10 -7.81 -13.85 -0.22
N PHE A 11 -9.06 -13.39 -0.31
CA PHE A 11 -9.99 -13.49 0.80
C PHE A 11 -10.72 -14.83 0.77
N ALA A 12 -10.82 -15.43 1.96
CA ALA A 12 -11.63 -16.63 2.19
C ALA A 12 -13.12 -16.31 2.43
N GLN A 13 -13.47 -15.03 2.61
CA GLN A 13 -14.83 -14.56 2.90
C GLN A 13 -15.16 -13.31 2.09
N SER A 14 -16.43 -13.17 1.72
CA SER A 14 -16.92 -12.00 1.01
C SER A 14 -16.84 -10.74 1.89
N ARG A 15 -16.56 -9.59 1.28
CA ARG A 15 -16.46 -8.29 1.97
C ARG A 15 -17.05 -7.16 1.14
N VAL A 16 -17.69 -6.20 1.80
CA VAL A 16 -18.16 -4.96 1.17
C VAL A 16 -17.11 -3.87 1.35
N ARG A 17 -16.74 -3.18 0.26
CA ARG A 17 -15.89 -1.97 0.31
C ARG A 17 -16.34 -0.96 -0.73
N GLY A 18 -16.46 0.31 -0.32
CA GLY A 18 -16.86 1.39 -1.21
C GLY A 18 -18.21 1.13 -1.89
N GLY A 19 -19.15 0.48 -1.19
CA GLY A 19 -20.46 0.09 -1.73
C GLY A 19 -20.47 -1.13 -2.65
N LYS A 20 -19.31 -1.75 -2.92
CA LYS A 20 -19.19 -2.94 -3.77
C LYS A 20 -18.92 -4.19 -2.95
N LEU A 21 -19.64 -5.27 -3.26
CA LEU A 21 -19.38 -6.59 -2.69
C LEU A 21 -18.26 -7.29 -3.47
N PHE A 22 -17.25 -7.77 -2.74
CA PHE A 22 -16.19 -8.63 -3.25
C PHE A 22 -16.39 -10.03 -2.70
N CYS A 23 -16.50 -11.02 -3.59
CA CYS A 23 -16.76 -12.41 -3.22
C CYS A 23 -15.49 -13.12 -2.71
N VAL A 24 -15.68 -14.31 -2.16
CA VAL A 24 -14.59 -15.26 -1.89
C VAL A 24 -13.71 -15.44 -3.13
N GLY A 25 -12.39 -15.52 -2.94
CA GLY A 25 -11.42 -15.62 -4.03
C GLY A 25 -10.95 -14.28 -4.59
N ALA A 26 -11.64 -13.17 -4.25
CA ALA A 26 -11.17 -11.84 -4.59
C ALA A 26 -9.80 -11.54 -3.97
N CYS A 27 -9.01 -10.75 -4.69
CA CYS A 27 -7.66 -10.37 -4.35
C CYS A 27 -7.60 -9.00 -3.64
N GLN A 28 -6.99 -8.98 -2.46
CA GLN A 28 -6.50 -7.80 -1.76
C GLN A 28 -5.11 -7.44 -2.25
N VAL A 29 -4.88 -6.18 -2.56
CA VAL A 29 -3.54 -5.66 -2.80
C VAL A 29 -3.10 -4.83 -1.61
N GLN A 30 -1.95 -5.17 -1.05
CA GLN A 30 -1.34 -4.45 0.07
C GLN A 30 0.06 -3.97 -0.29
N GLN A 31 0.40 -2.78 0.20
CA GLN A 31 1.71 -2.17 0.10
C GLN A 31 2.35 -2.05 1.48
N ARG A 32 3.65 -2.30 1.55
CA ARG A 32 4.43 -2.10 2.77
C ARG A 32 4.77 -0.63 2.95
N VAL A 33 4.45 -0.09 4.13
CA VAL A 33 4.68 1.31 4.55
C VAL A 33 5.60 1.30 5.77
N ALA A 34 6.53 2.27 5.84
CA ALA A 34 7.56 2.38 6.89
C ALA A 34 8.40 1.10 7.11
N GLY A 35 8.43 0.19 6.12
CA GLY A 35 9.12 -1.10 6.22
C GLY A 35 8.50 -2.12 7.17
N LEU A 36 7.45 -1.77 7.91
CA LEU A 36 6.87 -2.59 8.99
C LEU A 36 5.41 -2.96 8.74
N PHE A 37 4.61 -2.02 8.23
CA PHE A 37 3.15 -2.17 8.17
C PHE A 37 2.69 -2.48 6.76
N TRP A 38 1.60 -3.23 6.65
CA TRP A 38 0.92 -3.49 5.37
C TRP A 38 -0.34 -2.64 5.30
N LEU A 39 -0.36 -1.70 4.37
CA LEU A 39 -1.52 -0.87 4.07
C LEU A 39 -2.24 -1.44 2.85
N GLU A 40 -3.55 -1.57 2.94
CA GLU A 40 -4.37 -1.99 1.80
C GLU A 40 -4.54 -0.84 0.80
N ILE A 41 -4.27 -1.12 -0.48
CA ILE A 41 -4.31 -0.10 -1.54
C ILE A 41 -5.36 -0.41 -2.62
N ALA A 42 -5.77 -1.67 -2.82
CA ALA A 42 -6.79 -2.02 -3.80
C ALA A 42 -7.47 -3.37 -3.50
N TYR A 43 -8.65 -3.58 -4.10
CA TYR A 43 -9.32 -4.87 -4.26
C TYR A 43 -9.54 -5.17 -5.73
N CYS A 44 -9.35 -6.41 -6.12
CA CYS A 44 -9.54 -6.91 -7.47
C CYS A 44 -10.28 -8.24 -7.43
N SER A 45 -11.12 -8.53 -8.42
CA SER A 45 -11.81 -9.82 -8.47
C SER A 45 -10.87 -10.97 -8.82
N ASP A 46 -9.77 -10.68 -9.51
CA ASP A 46 -8.82 -11.65 -10.03
C ASP A 46 -7.35 -11.18 -9.86
N ARG A 47 -6.43 -12.10 -10.13
CA ARG A 47 -4.99 -11.87 -10.00
C ARG A 47 -4.45 -10.86 -11.01
N THR A 48 -4.94 -10.88 -12.25
CA THR A 48 -4.48 -9.97 -13.31
C THR A 48 -4.81 -8.53 -12.94
N GLY A 49 -6.02 -8.26 -12.44
CA GLY A 49 -6.41 -6.97 -11.90
C GLY A 49 -5.53 -6.53 -10.73
N ALA A 50 -5.20 -7.45 -9.83
CA ALA A 50 -4.33 -7.16 -8.67
C ALA A 50 -2.90 -6.78 -9.11
N GLU A 51 -2.34 -7.49 -10.09
CA GLU A 51 -1.03 -7.17 -10.66
C GLU A 51 -1.05 -5.81 -11.41
N ALA A 52 -2.12 -5.51 -12.14
CA ALA A 52 -2.30 -4.22 -12.80
C ALA A 52 -2.38 -3.07 -11.77
N ALA A 53 -3.06 -3.26 -10.64
CA ALA A 53 -3.13 -2.28 -9.56
C ALA A 53 -1.74 -2.00 -8.95
N ILE A 54 -0.92 -3.04 -8.74
CA ILE A 54 0.47 -2.87 -8.28
C ILE A 54 1.28 -2.05 -9.31
N ARG A 55 1.19 -2.39 -10.60
CA ARG A 55 1.89 -1.65 -11.67
C ARG A 55 1.48 -0.18 -11.69
N ALA A 56 0.18 0.10 -11.61
CA ALA A 56 -0.34 1.46 -11.56
C ALA A 56 0.19 2.23 -10.35
N ALA A 57 0.19 1.62 -9.16
CA ALA A 57 0.73 2.23 -7.94
C ALA A 57 2.24 2.53 -8.06
N VAL A 58 3.03 1.62 -8.64
CA VAL A 58 4.46 1.83 -8.92
C VAL A 58 4.66 3.00 -9.88
N ILE A 59 3.89 3.05 -10.98
CA ILE A 59 3.96 4.13 -11.96
C ILE A 59 3.57 5.46 -11.33
N ALA A 60 2.48 5.51 -10.57
CA ALA A 60 2.03 6.70 -9.86
C ALA A 60 3.11 7.21 -8.92
N ARG A 61 3.72 6.32 -8.10
CA ARG A 61 4.82 6.69 -7.20
C ARG A 61 6.05 7.20 -7.95
N ARG A 62 6.41 6.56 -9.07
CA ARG A 62 7.51 7.02 -9.94
C ARG A 62 7.23 8.38 -10.56
N ARG A 63 6.02 8.59 -11.09
CA ARG A 63 5.57 9.85 -11.70
C ARG A 63 5.50 10.97 -10.68
N ALA A 64 4.99 10.66 -9.49
CA ALA A 64 4.82 11.64 -8.44
C ALA A 64 6.16 12.28 -8.07
N ARG A 65 7.30 11.55 -8.19
CA ARG A 65 8.65 12.00 -7.79
C ARG A 65 8.61 12.85 -6.51
N LEU A 66 7.66 12.55 -5.61
CA LEU A 66 7.43 13.35 -4.43
C LEU A 66 8.60 13.05 -3.53
N LYS A 67 9.59 13.94 -3.52
CA LYS A 67 10.52 14.01 -2.41
C LYS A 67 9.64 14.39 -1.22
N PRO A 68 9.44 13.48 -0.24
CA PRO A 68 8.67 13.84 0.93
C PRO A 68 9.35 15.08 1.52
N ARG A 69 8.59 16.18 1.62
CA ARG A 69 9.07 17.37 2.30
C ARG A 69 9.17 16.99 3.77
N VAL A 70 10.38 16.90 4.29
CA VAL A 70 10.61 16.72 5.72
C VAL A 70 10.16 18.02 6.38
N LEU A 71 9.07 17.96 7.17
CA LEU A 71 8.50 19.12 7.85
C LEU A 71 9.14 19.38 9.23
N GLY A 72 9.86 18.38 9.75
CA GLY A 72 10.58 18.47 11.02
C GLY A 72 11.32 17.17 11.28
N LEU A 73 12.50 17.31 11.87
CA LEU A 73 13.24 16.20 12.45
C LEU A 73 13.02 16.26 13.95
N PHE A 74 12.82 15.12 14.60
CA PHE A 74 12.66 15.05 16.05
C PHE A 74 13.63 14.01 16.59
N ASP A 75 14.19 14.28 17.77
CA ASP A 75 15.03 13.32 18.48
C ASP A 75 14.18 12.25 19.17
N ARG A 76 14.87 11.39 19.93
CA ARG A 76 14.25 10.28 20.66
C ARG A 76 13.34 10.70 21.82
N ASP A 77 13.51 11.94 22.29
CA ASP A 77 12.75 12.54 23.39
C ASP A 77 11.62 13.43 22.84
N GLY A 78 11.43 13.43 21.51
CA GLY A 78 10.41 14.19 20.81
C GLY A 78 10.75 15.67 20.63
N GLN A 79 12.00 16.09 20.85
CA GLN A 79 12.44 17.47 20.63
C GLN A 79 12.82 17.71 19.18
N ALA A 80 12.44 18.87 18.64
CA ALA A 80 12.73 19.23 17.26
C ALA A 80 14.24 19.43 17.03
N LEU A 81 14.82 18.67 16.12
CA LEU A 81 16.20 18.78 15.64
C LEU A 81 16.28 19.79 14.49
N GLY A 82 16.10 21.07 14.83
CA GLY A 82 16.28 22.20 13.91
C GLY A 82 15.11 22.46 12.95
N GLN A 83 14.81 23.75 12.76
CA GLN A 83 14.10 24.27 11.58
C GLN A 83 15.07 24.47 10.42
#